data_AF-A0A1I6NYT2-F1
#
_entry.id   AF-A0A1I6NYT2-F1
#
_cell.length_a   1.000
_cell.length_b   1.000
_cell.length_c   1.000
_cell.angle_alpha   90.00
_cell.angle_beta   90.00
_cell.angle_gamma   90.00
#
_symmetry.space_group_name_H-M   'P 1'
#
loop_
_entity.id
_entity.type
_entity.pdbx_description
1 polymer ?
#
loop_
_entity_poly.entity_id
_entity_poly.type
_entity_poly.pdbx_seq_one_letter_code
_entity_poly.pdbx_strand_id
1 'polypeptide(L)'
;MLGYPDRNMLSDWCKELAPEARKIRRSKLNYSQEQKKEAVIHLVSRKTSVQKIAEHLHISRKTLYNWKEELIGEELPPNMTNMPDSPQLEALKSEVDVLKREVYRLRMEKDILEKSAELVKKNGGINPKHLSNKEKTRVIDALRIFYPLGLLLENLDLVKSSYFYHRSQSNLPDKYTDLRVMLKDIFIESRCTYGYRRMY
;
A
#
# COMPACT_ATOMS: atom_id res chain seq x y z
N MET A 1 9.17 -72.80 -38.91
CA MET A 1 9.70 -71.42 -38.81
C MET A 1 9.01 -70.77 -37.61
N LEU A 2 9.72 -70.63 -36.48
CA LEU A 2 9.22 -69.92 -35.30
C LEU A 2 9.44 -68.42 -35.53
N GLY A 3 8.42 -67.74 -36.05
CA GLY A 3 8.45 -66.29 -36.23
C GLY A 3 8.29 -65.59 -34.88
N TYR A 4 9.20 -64.68 -34.54
CA TYR A 4 9.05 -63.82 -33.37
C TYR A 4 7.81 -62.93 -33.51
N PRO A 5 7.05 -62.69 -32.43
CA PRO A 5 5.87 -61.84 -32.45
C PRO A 5 6.24 -60.38 -32.81
N ASP A 6 5.40 -59.77 -33.64
CA ASP A 6 5.51 -58.36 -34.03
C ASP A 6 5.34 -57.42 -32.81
N ARG A 7 5.95 -56.23 -32.89
CA ARG A 7 5.95 -55.22 -31.84
C ARG A 7 4.54 -54.81 -31.40
N ASN A 8 3.57 -54.82 -32.32
CA ASN A 8 2.18 -54.52 -32.01
C ASN A 8 1.54 -55.64 -31.18
N MET A 9 1.84 -56.89 -31.51
CA MET A 9 1.34 -58.07 -30.80
C MET A 9 1.88 -58.12 -29.36
N LEU A 10 3.16 -57.79 -29.15
CA LEU A 10 3.74 -57.62 -27.82
C LEU A 10 3.08 -56.48 -27.02
N SER A 11 2.72 -55.38 -27.70
CA SER A 11 2.01 -54.25 -27.07
C SER A 11 0.61 -54.64 -26.61
N ASP A 12 -0.11 -55.43 -27.41
CA ASP A 12 -1.46 -55.90 -27.07
C ASP A 12 -1.43 -56.92 -25.92
N TRP A 13 -0.47 -57.85 -25.91
CA TRP A 13 -0.26 -58.75 -24.76
C TRP A 13 0.07 -57.99 -23.48
N CYS A 14 0.87 -56.92 -23.56
CA CYS A 14 1.11 -56.05 -22.42
C CYS A 14 -0.15 -55.30 -21.95
N LYS A 15 -1.10 -54.97 -22.83
CA LYS A 15 -2.38 -54.37 -22.43
C LYS A 15 -3.29 -55.36 -21.71
N GLU A 16 -3.26 -56.63 -22.10
CA GLU A 16 -4.14 -57.68 -21.59
C GLU A 16 -3.63 -58.27 -20.27
N LEU A 17 -2.31 -58.50 -20.14
CA LEU A 17 -1.72 -59.15 -18.97
C LEU A 17 -1.40 -58.20 -17.80
N ALA A 18 -1.20 -56.90 -18.06
CA ALA A 18 -0.81 -55.94 -17.02
C ALA A 18 -1.30 -54.52 -17.36
N PRO A 19 -2.62 -54.24 -17.31
CA PRO A 19 -3.18 -52.94 -17.64
C PRO A 19 -2.64 -51.81 -16.73
N GLU A 20 -2.27 -52.13 -15.49
CA GLU A 20 -1.67 -51.22 -14.51
C GLU A 20 -0.20 -50.84 -14.78
N ALA A 21 0.54 -51.67 -15.52
CA ALA A 21 1.93 -51.40 -15.88
C ALA A 21 2.06 -50.39 -17.04
N ARG A 22 0.92 -49.95 -17.61
CA ARG A 22 0.89 -49.04 -18.75
C ARG A 22 1.34 -47.63 -18.32
N LYS A 23 2.52 -47.23 -18.80
CA LYS A 23 2.96 -45.82 -18.75
C LYS A 23 2.07 -44.98 -19.67
N ILE A 24 1.06 -44.32 -19.10
CA ILE A 24 0.22 -43.36 -19.80
C ILE A 24 1.13 -42.24 -20.32
N ARG A 25 1.27 -42.13 -21.66
CA ARG A 25 1.85 -40.95 -22.28
C ARG A 25 0.86 -39.81 -22.09
N ARG A 26 1.07 -39.00 -21.05
CA ARG A 26 0.27 -37.80 -20.81
C ARG A 26 0.61 -36.79 -21.91
N SER A 27 -0.42 -36.32 -22.62
CA SER A 27 -0.28 -35.26 -23.62
C SER A 27 0.28 -33.98 -22.98
N LYS A 28 0.89 -33.11 -23.79
CA LYS A 28 1.35 -31.77 -23.34
C LYS A 28 0.14 -31.01 -22.80
N LEU A 29 0.01 -30.93 -21.48
CA LEU A 29 -0.86 -29.97 -20.81
C LEU A 29 -0.34 -28.57 -21.15
N ASN A 30 -1.18 -27.73 -21.74
CA ASN A 30 -0.83 -26.35 -22.05
C ASN A 30 -1.04 -25.50 -20.79
N TYR A 31 0.05 -25.11 -20.14
CA TYR A 31 0.02 -24.21 -18.98
C TYR A 31 0.08 -22.75 -19.43
N SER A 32 -0.74 -21.90 -18.80
CA SER A 32 -0.68 -20.45 -19.01
C SER A 32 0.66 -19.89 -18.52
N GLN A 33 1.13 -18.78 -19.11
CA GLN A 33 2.33 -18.09 -18.65
C GLN A 33 2.22 -17.67 -17.17
N GLU A 34 1.03 -17.30 -16.70
CA GLU A 34 0.80 -16.94 -15.30
C GLU A 34 1.03 -18.12 -14.36
N GLN A 35 0.51 -19.31 -14.72
CA GLN A 35 0.70 -20.54 -13.96
C GLN A 35 2.18 -20.96 -13.90
N LYS A 36 2.91 -20.79 -15.01
CA LYS A 36 4.37 -21.02 -15.03
C LYS A 36 5.08 -20.05 -14.07
N LYS A 37 4.75 -18.76 -14.12
CA LYS A 37 5.35 -17.72 -13.25
C LYS A 37 5.08 -18.01 -11.78
N GLU A 38 3.83 -18.30 -11.42
CA GLU A 38 3.44 -18.66 -10.05
C GLU A 38 4.22 -19.88 -9.55
N ALA A 39 4.28 -20.94 -10.35
CA ALA A 39 5.04 -22.16 -10.02
C ALA A 39 6.53 -21.88 -9.76
N VAL A 40 7.15 -21.02 -10.56
CA VAL A 40 8.54 -20.62 -10.40
C VAL A 40 8.73 -19.71 -9.18
N ILE A 41 7.81 -18.79 -8.89
CA ILE A 41 7.84 -17.97 -7.66
C ILE A 41 7.79 -18.87 -6.42
N HIS A 42 6.94 -19.89 -6.41
CA HIS A 42 6.87 -20.87 -5.31
C HIS A 42 8.15 -21.70 -5.18
N LEU A 43 8.75 -22.10 -6.29
CA LEU A 43 10.03 -22.82 -6.33
C LEU A 43 11.17 -21.97 -5.74
N VAL A 44 11.26 -20.70 -6.14
CA VAL A 44 12.31 -19.74 -5.72
C VAL A 44 12.10 -19.31 -4.27
N SER A 45 10.86 -19.08 -3.84
CA SER A 45 10.54 -18.63 -2.48
C SER A 45 10.74 -19.71 -1.41
N ARG A 46 11.00 -20.98 -1.79
CA ARG A 46 11.19 -22.16 -0.91
C ARG A 46 10.09 -22.39 0.15
N LYS A 47 8.93 -21.73 0.02
CA LYS A 47 7.79 -21.84 0.96
C LYS A 47 7.15 -23.23 0.95
N THR A 48 7.37 -24.02 -0.09
CA THR A 48 6.77 -25.34 -0.31
C THR A 48 7.77 -26.29 -0.96
N SER A 49 7.71 -27.59 -0.61
CA SER A 49 8.53 -28.62 -1.24
C SER A 49 8.29 -28.67 -2.75
N VAL A 50 9.37 -28.78 -3.54
CA VAL A 50 9.33 -28.92 -5.00
C VAL A 50 8.43 -30.08 -5.44
N GLN A 51 8.43 -31.15 -4.66
CA GLN A 51 7.56 -32.31 -4.89
C GLN A 51 6.08 -31.94 -4.78
N LYS A 52 5.71 -31.16 -3.77
CA LYS A 52 4.33 -30.75 -3.52
C LYS A 52 3.80 -29.81 -4.61
N ILE A 53 4.67 -28.92 -5.12
CA ILE A 53 4.34 -28.04 -6.26
C ILE A 53 4.13 -28.87 -7.53
N ALA A 54 5.02 -29.83 -7.78
CA ALA A 54 4.94 -30.71 -8.94
C ALA A 54 3.68 -31.58 -8.92
N GLU A 55 3.30 -32.10 -7.75
CA GLU A 55 2.08 -32.87 -7.55
C GLU A 55 0.81 -32.03 -7.75
N HIS A 56 0.77 -30.82 -7.17
CA HIS A 56 -0.36 -29.90 -7.29
C HIS A 56 -0.62 -29.46 -8.73
N LEU A 57 0.46 -29.20 -9.48
CA LEU A 57 0.40 -28.83 -10.89
C LEU A 57 0.44 -30.03 -11.82
N HIS A 58 0.47 -31.27 -11.31
CA HIS A 58 0.57 -32.51 -12.08
C HIS A 58 1.72 -32.54 -13.12
N ILE A 59 2.84 -31.89 -12.81
CA ILE A 59 4.04 -31.79 -13.64
C ILE A 59 5.19 -32.59 -13.05
N SER A 60 6.21 -32.86 -13.87
CA SER A 60 7.47 -33.40 -13.36
C SER A 60 8.30 -32.31 -12.70
N ARG A 61 9.11 -32.67 -11.70
CA ARG A 61 10.14 -31.78 -11.14
C ARG A 61 11.03 -31.20 -12.24
N LYS A 62 11.35 -32.01 -13.26
CA LYS A 62 12.16 -31.58 -14.41
C LYS A 62 11.49 -30.42 -15.16
N THR A 63 10.17 -30.47 -15.31
CA THR A 63 9.40 -29.40 -15.98
C THR A 63 9.46 -28.09 -15.18
N LEU A 64 9.42 -28.15 -13.85
CA LEU A 64 9.59 -26.97 -12.99
C LEU A 64 10.98 -26.33 -13.14
N TYR A 65 12.04 -27.13 -13.17
CA TYR A 65 13.40 -26.62 -13.39
C TYR A 65 13.58 -26.06 -14.80
N ASN A 66 13.00 -26.70 -15.82
CA ASN A 66 12.99 -26.17 -17.18
C ASN A 66 12.25 -24.84 -17.27
N TRP A 67 11.12 -24.66 -16.57
CA TRP A 67 10.41 -23.38 -16.53
C TRP A 67 11.17 -22.31 -15.76
N LYS A 68 11.89 -22.69 -14.69
CA LYS A 68 12.81 -21.80 -13.98
C LYS A 68 13.88 -21.27 -14.95
N GLU A 69 14.49 -22.16 -15.72
CA GLU A 69 15.51 -21.82 -16.72
C GLU A 69 14.94 -20.96 -17.85
N GLU A 70 13.75 -21.29 -18.37
CA GLU A 70 13.05 -20.53 -19.42
C GLU A 70 12.64 -19.11 -18.99
N LEU A 71 12.20 -18.92 -17.74
CA LEU A 71 11.69 -17.64 -17.25
C LEU A 71 12.73 -16.75 -16.58
N ILE A 72 13.80 -17.33 -16.02
CA ILE A 72 14.79 -16.61 -15.21
C ILE A 72 16.19 -16.65 -15.86
N GLY A 73 16.48 -17.61 -16.73
CA GLY A 73 17.82 -17.81 -17.31
C GLY A 73 18.82 -18.45 -16.35
N GLU A 74 20.07 -18.59 -16.81
CA GLU A 74 21.20 -19.22 -16.09
C GLU A 74 21.74 -18.34 -14.93
N GLU A 75 21.22 -17.12 -14.77
CA GLU A 75 21.79 -16.08 -13.89
C GLU A 75 21.56 -16.26 -12.38
N LEU A 76 20.89 -17.32 -11.93
CA LEU A 76 20.75 -17.57 -10.48
C LEU A 76 21.38 -18.90 -10.04
N PRO A 77 22.35 -18.86 -9.09
CA PRO A 77 23.04 -20.05 -8.64
C PRO A 77 22.07 -21.11 -8.08
N PRO A 78 22.42 -22.41 -8.20
CA PRO A 78 21.53 -23.53 -7.89
C PRO A 78 21.10 -23.63 -6.41
N ASN A 79 21.69 -22.84 -5.51
CA ASN A 79 21.37 -22.83 -4.09
C ASN A 79 21.20 -21.41 -3.53
N MET A 80 19.96 -20.90 -3.52
CA MET A 80 19.57 -19.70 -2.75
C MET A 80 19.48 -19.96 -1.23
N THR A 81 20.26 -20.91 -0.69
CA THR A 81 20.48 -21.00 0.77
C THR A 81 21.52 -19.95 1.19
N ASN A 82 22.43 -19.62 0.30
CA ASN A 82 23.52 -18.68 0.51
C ASN A 82 23.53 -17.69 -0.67
N MET A 83 22.46 -16.89 -0.81
CA MET A 83 22.74 -15.55 -1.31
C MET A 83 23.54 -14.91 -0.18
N PRO A 84 24.77 -14.40 -0.40
CA PRO A 84 25.36 -13.53 0.60
C PRO A 84 24.32 -12.45 0.85
N ASP A 85 24.19 -11.96 2.08
CA ASP A 85 23.54 -10.68 2.34
C ASP A 85 24.25 -9.64 1.47
N SER A 86 23.82 -9.51 0.21
CA SER A 86 24.49 -8.67 -0.75
C SER A 86 24.27 -7.27 -0.21
N PRO A 87 25.32 -6.46 -0.02
CA PRO A 87 25.17 -5.07 0.38
C PRO A 87 24.17 -4.32 -0.51
N GLN A 88 23.98 -4.76 -1.75
CA GLN A 88 23.00 -4.22 -2.70
C GLN A 88 21.55 -4.55 -2.32
N LEU A 89 21.26 -5.73 -1.76
CA LEU A 89 19.91 -6.10 -1.34
C LEU A 89 19.48 -5.30 -0.11
N GLU A 90 20.37 -5.16 0.87
CA GLU A 90 20.12 -4.33 2.05
C GLU A 90 20.04 -2.84 1.68
N ALA A 91 20.91 -2.36 0.77
CA ALA A 91 20.79 -1.01 0.22
C ALA A 91 19.43 -0.80 -0.46
N LEU A 92 18.97 -1.75 -1.29
CA LEU A 92 17.69 -1.64 -1.99
C LEU A 92 16.49 -1.69 -1.02
N LYS A 93 16.53 -2.54 0.01
CA LYS A 93 15.53 -2.54 1.09
C LYS A 93 15.49 -1.19 1.81
N SER A 94 16.67 -0.66 2.15
CA SER A 94 16.78 0.64 2.81
C SER A 94 16.20 1.77 1.95
N GLU A 95 16.44 1.73 0.63
CA GLU A 95 15.90 2.69 -0.33
C GLU A 95 14.37 2.60 -0.41
N VAL A 96 13.82 1.39 -0.47
CA VAL A 96 12.36 1.18 -0.43
C VAL A 96 11.75 1.76 0.83
N ASP A 97 12.39 1.59 1.99
CA ASP A 97 11.90 2.16 3.25
C ASP A 97 12.00 3.69 3.28
N VAL A 98 13.07 4.28 2.72
CA VAL A 98 13.19 5.74 2.55
C VAL A 98 12.07 6.25 1.65
N LEU A 99 11.84 5.62 0.51
CA LEU A 99 10.78 6.01 -0.43
C LEU A 99 9.38 5.88 0.19
N LYS A 100 9.12 4.83 0.97
CA LYS A 100 7.84 4.69 1.70
C LYS A 100 7.62 5.83 2.69
N ARG A 101 8.66 6.22 3.44
CA ARG A 101 8.58 7.36 4.37
C ARG A 101 8.34 8.67 3.61
N GLU A 102 8.99 8.84 2.47
CA GLU A 102 8.82 10.04 1.63
C GLU A 102 7.41 10.14 1.06
N VAL A 103 6.87 9.05 0.52
CA VAL A 103 5.48 8.99 0.04
C VAL A 103 4.50 9.31 1.17
N TYR A 104 4.74 8.80 2.38
CA TYR A 104 3.91 9.11 3.53
C TYR A 104 3.95 10.61 3.90
N ARG A 105 5.16 11.20 3.91
CA ARG A 105 5.35 12.64 4.17
C ARG A 105 4.63 13.49 3.14
N LEU A 106 4.85 13.23 1.85
CA LEU A 106 4.26 13.99 0.76
C LEU A 106 2.73 13.91 0.75
N ARG A 107 2.16 12.73 1.07
CA ARG A 107 0.70 12.59 1.23
C ARG A 107 0.18 13.48 2.35
N MET A 108 0.85 13.48 3.50
CA MET A 108 0.46 14.32 4.63
C MET A 108 0.56 15.82 4.29
N GLU A 109 1.64 16.27 3.67
CA GLU A 109 1.81 17.66 3.26
C GLU A 109 0.72 18.10 2.28
N LYS A 110 0.37 17.24 1.32
CA LYS A 110 -0.72 17.47 0.38
C LYS A 110 -2.06 17.61 1.11
N ASP A 111 -2.39 16.69 2.02
CA ASP A 111 -3.65 16.73 2.77
C ASP A 111 -3.73 17.98 3.67
N ILE A 112 -2.59 18.41 4.25
CA ILE A 112 -2.48 19.68 4.98
C ILE A 112 -2.80 20.86 4.07
N LEU A 113 -2.24 20.90 2.85
CA LEU A 113 -2.50 21.98 1.89
C LEU A 113 -3.97 22.02 1.46
N GLU A 114 -4.54 20.87 1.10
CA GLU A 114 -5.95 20.76 0.70
C GLU A 114 -6.88 21.20 1.84
N LYS A 115 -6.64 20.71 3.06
CA LYS A 115 -7.50 21.05 4.20
C LYS A 115 -7.33 22.49 4.66
N SER A 116 -6.12 23.04 4.55
CA SER A 116 -5.86 24.46 4.77
C SER A 116 -6.63 25.31 3.77
N ALA A 117 -6.65 24.90 2.50
CA ALA A 117 -7.40 25.60 1.45
C ALA A 117 -8.90 25.61 1.68
N GLU A 118 -9.46 24.45 2.03
CA GLU A 118 -10.88 24.31 2.34
C GLU A 118 -11.32 25.19 3.51
N LEU A 119 -10.55 25.20 4.60
CA LEU A 119 -10.95 25.85 5.86
C LEU A 119 -10.68 27.35 5.91
N VAL A 120 -9.61 27.82 5.25
CA VAL A 120 -9.14 29.20 5.39
C VAL A 120 -9.72 30.10 4.29
N LYS A 121 -10.21 29.53 3.17
CA LYS A 121 -10.85 30.26 2.04
C LYS A 121 -10.09 31.56 1.65
N LYS A 122 -8.77 31.59 1.79
CA LYS A 122 -7.93 32.73 1.37
C LYS A 122 -7.55 32.51 -0.09
N ASN A 123 -7.97 33.41 -0.96
CA ASN A 123 -7.81 33.33 -2.41
C ASN A 123 -6.38 33.58 -2.93
N GLY A 124 -5.36 33.58 -2.04
CA GLY A 124 -3.97 33.82 -2.40
C GLY A 124 -3.07 32.77 -1.75
N GLY A 125 -2.38 31.99 -2.58
CA GLY A 125 -1.37 30.97 -2.24
C GLY A 125 -1.23 30.64 -0.75
N ILE A 126 -1.91 29.58 -0.31
CA ILE A 126 -1.95 29.22 1.11
C ILE A 126 -0.65 28.50 1.47
N ASN A 127 0.21 29.20 2.21
CA ASN A 127 1.31 28.58 2.92
C ASN A 127 0.83 28.15 4.30
N PRO A 128 0.67 26.84 4.59
CA PRO A 128 0.13 26.34 5.86
C PRO A 128 0.93 26.81 7.09
N LYS A 129 2.23 27.08 6.91
CA LYS A 129 3.12 27.59 7.95
C LYS A 129 2.81 29.02 8.39
N HIS A 130 2.24 29.84 7.51
CA HIS A 130 1.88 31.24 7.79
C HIS A 130 0.43 31.41 8.28
N LEU A 131 -0.28 30.31 8.54
CA LEU A 131 -1.60 30.34 9.14
C LEU A 131 -1.55 30.82 10.60
N SER A 132 -2.62 31.45 11.07
CA SER A 132 -2.79 31.76 12.49
C SER A 132 -2.79 30.46 13.31
N ASN A 133 -2.29 30.50 14.55
CA ASN A 133 -2.31 29.33 15.45
C ASN A 133 -3.73 28.73 15.61
N LYS A 134 -4.77 29.56 15.54
CA LYS A 134 -6.18 29.10 15.53
C LYS A 134 -6.55 28.35 14.25
N GLU A 135 -6.10 28.84 13.10
CA GLU A 135 -6.31 28.18 11.79
C GLU A 135 -5.52 26.86 11.72
N LYS A 136 -4.25 26.86 12.14
CA LYS A 136 -3.41 25.65 12.26
C LYS A 136 -4.08 24.60 13.13
N THR A 137 -4.63 24.99 14.27
CA THR A 137 -5.32 24.06 15.18
C THR A 137 -6.54 23.42 14.52
N ARG A 138 -7.32 24.17 13.73
CA ARG A 138 -8.47 23.61 12.98
C ARG A 138 -8.05 22.62 11.90
N VAL A 139 -6.97 22.92 11.17
CA VAL A 139 -6.40 22.00 10.17
C VAL A 139 -5.92 20.71 10.84
N ILE A 140 -5.19 20.84 11.96
CA ILE A 140 -4.71 19.69 12.75
C ILE A 140 -5.88 18.85 13.25
N ASP A 141 -6.92 19.46 13.82
CA ASP A 141 -8.08 18.73 14.34
C ASP A 141 -8.83 17.97 13.23
N ALA A 142 -8.90 18.51 12.02
CA ALA A 142 -9.51 17.82 10.88
C ALA A 142 -8.68 16.63 10.38
N LEU A 143 -7.34 16.75 10.39
CA LEU A 143 -6.43 15.71 9.88
C LEU A 143 -6.01 14.68 10.94
N ARG A 144 -6.36 14.92 12.22
CA ARG A 144 -6.03 14.05 13.35
C ARG A 144 -6.62 12.65 13.24
N ILE A 145 -7.64 12.44 12.40
CA ILE A 145 -8.22 11.13 12.12
C ILE A 145 -7.26 10.27 11.29
N PHE A 146 -6.46 10.89 10.42
CA PHE A 146 -5.59 10.20 9.46
C PHE A 146 -4.13 10.18 9.87
N TYR A 147 -3.68 11.18 10.64
CA TYR A 147 -2.26 11.37 10.94
C TYR A 147 -1.99 11.58 12.44
N PRO A 148 -0.83 11.13 12.96
CA PRO A 148 -0.41 11.39 14.32
C PRO A 148 -0.24 12.88 14.62
N LEU A 149 -0.66 13.31 15.80
CA LEU A 149 -0.57 14.72 16.23
C LEU A 149 0.86 15.28 16.16
N GLY A 150 1.86 14.49 16.57
CA GLY A 150 3.26 14.94 16.60
C GLY A 150 3.74 15.41 15.23
N LEU A 151 3.49 14.61 14.20
CA LEU A 151 3.89 14.92 12.83
C LEU A 151 3.15 16.13 12.26
N LEU A 152 1.85 16.27 12.58
CA LEU A 152 1.07 17.43 12.17
C LEU A 152 1.55 18.73 12.82
N LEU A 153 1.96 18.68 14.09
CA LEU A 153 2.50 19.83 14.81
C LEU A 153 3.86 20.28 14.23
N GLU A 154 4.73 19.32 13.91
CA GLU A 154 6.03 19.58 13.27
C GLU A 154 5.87 20.19 11.88
N ASN A 155 4.96 19.67 11.05
CA ASN A 155 4.74 20.19 9.70
C ASN A 155 4.19 21.63 9.67
N LEU A 156 3.34 21.98 10.65
CA LEU A 156 2.70 23.29 10.74
C LEU A 156 3.47 24.28 11.64
N ASP A 157 4.64 23.90 12.16
CA ASP A 157 5.42 24.72 13.11
C ASP A 157 4.54 25.23 14.27
N LEU A 158 3.76 24.34 14.88
CA LEU A 158 2.87 24.65 16.01
C LEU A 158 3.33 23.90 17.26
N VAL A 159 3.58 24.66 18.34
CA VAL A 159 3.94 24.06 19.64
C VAL A 159 2.73 23.38 20.28
N LYS A 160 2.96 22.25 20.94
CA LYS A 160 1.94 21.43 21.60
C LYS A 160 1.06 22.23 22.58
N SER A 161 1.64 23.12 23.38
CA SER A 161 0.89 23.98 24.33
C SER A 161 -0.11 24.89 23.61
N SER A 162 0.32 25.55 22.53
CA SER A 162 -0.53 26.41 21.70
C SER A 162 -1.68 25.63 21.07
N TYR A 163 -1.43 24.40 20.62
CA TYR A 163 -2.48 23.53 20.09
C TYR A 163 -3.56 23.24 21.14
N PHE A 164 -3.18 22.79 22.34
CA PHE A 164 -4.15 22.48 23.39
C PHE A 164 -4.88 23.72 23.90
N TYR A 165 -4.20 24.87 23.95
CA TYR A 165 -4.83 26.15 24.26
C TYR A 165 -5.90 26.52 23.23
N HIS A 166 -5.58 26.54 21.94
CA HIS A 166 -6.56 26.92 20.92
C HIS A 166 -7.67 25.90 20.75
N ARG A 167 -7.38 24.62 21.00
CA ARG A 167 -8.40 23.56 20.97
C ARG A 167 -9.39 23.71 22.12
N SER A 168 -8.92 23.96 23.35
CA SER A 168 -9.81 24.18 24.49
C SER A 168 -10.66 25.45 24.28
N GLN A 169 -10.05 26.53 23.79
CA GLN A 169 -10.77 27.77 23.45
C GLN A 169 -11.82 27.59 22.35
N SER A 170 -11.60 26.66 21.41
CA SER A 170 -12.57 26.39 20.33
C SER A 170 -13.78 25.58 20.80
N ASN A 171 -13.66 24.85 21.91
CA ASN A 171 -14.75 24.09 22.52
C ASN A 171 -15.58 24.93 23.50
N LEU A 172 -15.07 26.07 23.95
CA LEU A 172 -15.80 26.94 24.85
C LEU A 172 -16.87 27.71 24.06
N PRO A 173 -18.08 27.86 24.62
CA PRO A 173 -19.08 28.75 24.07
C PRO A 173 -18.52 30.17 24.09
N ASP A 174 -18.85 30.95 23.06
CA ASP A 174 -18.38 32.32 22.97
C ASP A 174 -18.98 33.16 24.10
N LYS A 175 -18.13 33.67 24.99
CA LYS A 175 -18.52 34.47 26.17
C LYS A 175 -19.41 35.66 25.80
N TYR A 176 -19.25 36.21 24.60
CA TYR A 176 -19.99 37.38 24.14
C TYR A 176 -21.05 37.02 23.09
N THR A 177 -21.50 35.77 23.03
CA THR A 177 -22.52 35.34 22.05
C THR A 177 -23.78 36.19 22.17
N ASP A 178 -24.36 36.24 23.37
CA ASP A 178 -25.62 36.96 23.61
C ASP A 178 -25.43 38.47 23.43
N LEU A 179 -24.30 39.00 23.90
CA LEU A 179 -23.95 40.41 23.73
C LEU A 179 -23.80 40.78 22.25
N ARG A 180 -23.22 39.92 21.41
CA ARG A 180 -23.13 40.17 19.96
C ARG A 180 -24.48 40.15 19.28
N VAL A 181 -25.41 39.31 19.72
CA VAL A 181 -26.79 39.29 19.18
C VAL A 181 -27.47 40.60 19.53
N MET A 182 -27.46 41.00 20.81
CA MET A 182 -28.00 42.28 21.26
C MET A 182 -27.37 43.48 20.51
N LEU A 183 -26.05 43.48 20.33
CA LEU A 183 -25.36 44.54 19.61
C LEU A 183 -25.79 44.63 18.14
N LYS A 184 -26.04 43.48 17.49
CA LYS A 184 -26.56 43.43 16.12
C LYS A 184 -27.99 43.94 16.05
N ASP A 185 -28.82 43.60 17.03
CA ASP A 185 -30.21 44.03 17.07
C ASP A 185 -30.30 45.56 17.21
N ILE A 186 -29.55 46.15 18.15
CA ILE A 186 -29.44 47.63 18.32
C ILE A 186 -28.90 48.28 17.02
N PHE A 187 -27.96 47.63 16.35
CA PHE A 187 -27.39 48.15 15.10
C PHE A 187 -28.44 48.20 13.99
N ILE A 188 -29.27 47.16 13.88
CA ILE A 188 -30.35 47.07 12.90
C ILE A 188 -31.48 48.06 13.24
N GLU A 189 -31.87 48.15 14.51
CA GLU A 189 -32.89 49.10 14.99
C GLU A 189 -32.49 50.56 14.72
N SER A 190 -31.21 50.90 14.90
CA SER A 190 -30.66 52.22 14.58
C SER A 190 -30.45 52.46 13.08
N ARG A 191 -30.99 51.60 12.20
CA ARG A 191 -30.81 51.66 10.73
C ARG A 191 -29.33 51.71 10.32
N CYS A 192 -28.47 51.00 11.04
CA CYS A 192 -27.04 50.95 10.80
C CYS A 192 -26.31 52.29 10.97
N THR A 193 -26.91 53.26 11.68
CA THR A 193 -26.31 54.60 11.85
C THR A 193 -25.43 54.72 13.08
N TYR A 194 -25.61 53.85 14.08
CA TYR A 194 -24.82 53.88 15.30
C TYR A 194 -23.49 53.17 15.09
N GLY A 195 -22.40 53.95 15.15
CA GLY A 195 -21.04 53.42 15.20
C GLY A 195 -20.63 52.96 16.59
N TYR A 196 -19.46 52.31 16.71
CA TYR A 196 -19.00 51.65 17.94
C TYR A 196 -19.04 52.50 19.23
N ARG A 197 -18.92 53.83 19.13
CA ARG A 197 -18.97 54.75 20.28
C ARG A 197 -20.37 54.91 20.89
N ARG A 198 -21.41 54.62 20.12
CA ARG A 198 -22.82 54.74 20.52
C ARG A 198 -23.46 53.39 20.85
N MET A 199 -22.66 52.33 20.80
CA MET A 199 -23.08 50.95 21.05
C MET A 199 -22.43 50.53 22.37
N TYR A 200 -23.22 50.48 23.45
CA TYR A 200 -22.80 50.09 24.80
C TYR A 200 -23.78 49.09 25.39
#